data_AF-A0A2V8DEP2-F1
#
_entry.id   AF-A0A2V8DEP2-F1
#
_cell.length_a   1.000
_cell.length_b   1.000
_cell.length_c   1.000
_cell.angle_alpha   90.00
_cell.angle_beta   90.00
_cell.angle_gamma   90.00
#
_symmetry.space_group_name_H-M   'P 1'
#
loop_
_entity.id
_entity.type
_entity.pdbx_description
1 polymer ?
#
loop_
_entity_poly.entity_id
_entity_poly.type
_entity_poly.pdbx_seq_one_letter_code
_entity_poly.pdbx_strand_id
1 'polypeptide(L)'
;MRLWRLAFGLGTVLAMFEVGTATVAVSAAQHGDDEGQSRYLALGDSGPFGYITQAGFEYLNADNFVGYPAYVGHALRLNPADASCPGETSGSFLSTSAEDNGCRAYRSRAPLHVGYTSTQLQYATAFLMARRETRLVTITLGANDLFLLRRSCGG
;
A
#
# COMPACT_ATOMS: atom_id res chain seq x y z
N MET A 1 -42.18 -76.58 1.42
CA MET A 1 -42.76 -75.86 0.26
C MET A 1 -42.47 -74.38 0.40
N ARG A 2 -42.10 -73.76 -0.74
CA ARG A 2 -41.70 -72.35 -0.97
C ARG A 2 -40.25 -71.98 -0.62
N LEU A 3 -39.43 -72.08 -1.67
CA LEU A 3 -38.04 -71.64 -1.79
C LEU A 3 -37.91 -70.11 -1.74
N TRP A 4 -36.82 -69.64 -1.12
CA TRP A 4 -36.17 -68.37 -1.45
C TRP A 4 -34.65 -68.54 -1.32
N ARG A 5 -33.91 -67.71 -2.07
CA ARG A 5 -32.43 -67.49 -2.17
C ARG A 5 -31.87 -67.92 -3.53
N LEU A 6 -31.56 -66.99 -4.45
CA LEU A 6 -30.50 -65.95 -4.49
C LEU A 6 -29.21 -66.47 -5.15
N ALA A 7 -28.84 -65.86 -6.29
CA ALA A 7 -27.48 -65.78 -6.82
C ALA A 7 -27.41 -64.45 -7.61
N PHE A 8 -26.86 -63.37 -7.03
CA PHE A 8 -25.46 -62.93 -7.10
C PHE A 8 -24.91 -62.80 -8.53
N GLY A 9 -25.10 -61.61 -9.11
CA GLY A 9 -24.35 -61.13 -10.27
C GLY A 9 -23.18 -60.26 -9.80
N LEU A 10 -21.97 -60.64 -10.19
CA LEU A 10 -20.73 -59.88 -10.02
C LEU A 10 -20.80 -58.57 -10.83
N GLY A 11 -20.68 -57.43 -10.15
CA GLY A 11 -20.47 -56.12 -10.78
C GLY A 11 -19.31 -55.41 -10.07
N THR A 12 -18.15 -55.38 -10.71
CA THR A 12 -16.95 -54.63 -10.31
C THR A 12 -17.24 -53.13 -10.29
N VAL A 13 -17.17 -52.51 -9.11
CA VAL A 13 -17.24 -51.04 -8.97
C VAL A 13 -15.81 -50.49 -9.04
N LEU A 14 -15.48 -49.82 -10.15
CA LEU A 14 -14.29 -48.96 -10.24
C LEU A 14 -14.52 -47.74 -9.33
N ALA A 15 -13.68 -47.58 -8.30
CA ALA A 15 -13.63 -46.37 -7.50
C ALA A 15 -12.88 -45.27 -8.26
N MET A 16 -13.60 -44.26 -8.75
CA MET A 16 -13.01 -43.03 -9.28
C MET A 16 -12.65 -42.12 -8.10
N PHE A 17 -11.34 -41.86 -7.93
CA PHE A 17 -10.81 -40.87 -7.00
C PHE A 17 -10.91 -39.49 -7.65
N GLU A 18 -11.91 -38.70 -7.27
CA GLU A 18 -12.07 -37.30 -7.68
C GLU A 18 -11.09 -36.44 -6.88
N VAL A 19 -10.04 -35.94 -7.53
CA VAL A 19 -9.15 -34.90 -6.97
C VAL A 19 -9.88 -33.57 -7.07
N GLY A 20 -10.49 -33.13 -5.97
CA GLY A 20 -11.11 -31.81 -5.87
C GLY A 20 -10.07 -30.71 -5.95
N THR A 21 -9.99 -30.02 -7.09
CA THR A 21 -9.21 -28.79 -7.24
C THR A 21 -9.99 -27.63 -6.63
N ALA A 22 -9.58 -27.19 -5.45
CA ALA A 22 -10.10 -25.98 -4.83
C ALA A 22 -9.62 -24.76 -5.64
N THR A 23 -10.50 -24.18 -6.45
CA THR A 23 -10.26 -22.90 -7.12
C THR A 23 -10.47 -21.77 -6.10
N VAL A 24 -9.39 -21.11 -5.70
CA VAL A 24 -9.45 -19.89 -4.91
C VAL A 24 -9.85 -18.75 -5.85
N ALA A 25 -11.09 -18.25 -5.72
CA ALA A 25 -11.53 -17.06 -6.42
C ALA A 25 -10.81 -15.83 -5.83
N VAL A 26 -9.85 -15.27 -6.56
CA VAL A 26 -9.27 -13.96 -6.24
C VAL A 26 -10.28 -12.89 -6.68
N SER A 27 -10.93 -12.22 -5.73
CA SER A 27 -11.65 -10.98 -6.04
C SER A 27 -10.63 -9.89 -6.34
N ALA A 28 -10.52 -9.48 -7.60
CA ALA A 28 -9.84 -8.24 -7.94
C ALA A 28 -10.68 -7.07 -7.40
N ALA A 29 -10.13 -6.31 -6.46
CA ALA A 29 -10.72 -5.03 -6.07
C ALA A 29 -10.79 -4.13 -7.31
N GLN A 30 -11.99 -3.70 -7.67
CA GLN A 30 -12.21 -2.78 -8.79
C GLN A 30 -11.62 -1.42 -8.42
N HIS A 31 -10.46 -1.09 -8.98
CA HIS A 31 -9.92 0.27 -9.00
C HIS A 31 -10.66 1.00 -10.14
N GLY A 32 -11.46 2.01 -9.79
CA GLY A 32 -12.22 2.79 -10.77
C GLY A 32 -11.34 3.33 -11.89
N ASP A 33 -11.91 3.37 -13.10
CA ASP A 33 -11.28 3.75 -14.35
C ASP A 33 -10.50 5.08 -14.25
N ASP A 34 -9.18 4.94 -14.19
CA ASP A 34 -8.19 6.02 -14.32
C ASP A 34 -7.58 6.02 -15.74
N GLU A 35 -8.30 5.47 -16.71
CA GLU A 35 -7.89 5.43 -18.11
C GLU A 35 -8.01 6.83 -18.73
N GLY A 36 -7.06 7.71 -18.42
CA GLY A 36 -6.91 9.00 -19.09
C GLY A 36 -6.29 10.12 -18.25
N GLN A 37 -6.22 9.99 -16.92
CA GLN A 37 -5.58 11.01 -16.09
C GLN A 37 -4.08 10.76 -15.99
N SER A 38 -3.29 11.79 -16.24
CA SER A 38 -1.84 11.70 -16.06
C SER A 38 -1.50 11.56 -14.58
N ARG A 39 -0.40 10.87 -14.28
CA ARG A 39 -0.02 10.55 -12.89
C ARG A 39 0.64 11.74 -12.20
N TYR A 40 0.44 11.82 -10.89
CA TYR A 40 1.16 12.70 -9.97
C TYR A 40 1.75 11.84 -8.85
N LEU A 41 3.06 11.90 -8.64
CA LEU A 41 3.71 11.25 -7.51
C LEU A 41 3.98 12.28 -6.38
N ALA A 42 3.40 12.07 -5.21
CA ALA A 42 3.72 12.84 -4.01
C ALA A 42 4.61 12.02 -3.08
N LEU A 43 5.69 12.65 -2.62
CA LEU A 43 6.69 12.10 -1.71
C LEU A 43 6.86 13.07 -0.56
N GLY A 44 7.25 12.56 0.61
CA GLY A 44 7.56 13.39 1.75
C GLY A 44 7.18 12.80 3.08
N ASP A 45 6.87 13.68 4.02
CA ASP A 45 6.60 13.32 5.40
C ASP A 45 5.12 13.48 5.80
N SER A 46 4.87 13.95 7.01
CA SER A 46 3.55 14.22 7.58
C SER A 46 2.73 15.24 6.79
N GLY A 47 3.38 16.18 6.09
CA GLY A 47 2.70 17.26 5.35
C GLY A 47 1.86 16.76 4.17
N PRO A 48 2.48 16.13 3.14
CA PRO A 48 1.73 15.53 2.04
C PRO A 48 0.76 14.45 2.50
N PHE A 49 1.10 13.68 3.54
CA PHE A 49 0.25 12.63 4.07
C PHE A 49 -1.08 13.16 4.64
N GLY A 50 -1.11 14.41 5.11
CA GLY A 50 -2.22 14.95 5.89
C GLY A 50 -2.25 14.42 7.33
N TYR A 51 -1.07 14.10 7.89
CA TYR A 51 -0.97 13.49 9.21
C TYR A 51 -1.51 14.39 10.31
N ILE A 52 -2.32 13.82 11.20
CA ILE A 52 -2.85 14.47 12.40
C ILE A 52 -2.36 13.70 13.62
N THR A 53 -1.91 14.40 14.66
CA THR A 53 -1.52 13.77 15.92
C THR A 53 -2.74 13.32 16.71
N GLN A 54 -2.63 12.20 17.41
CA GLN A 54 -3.67 11.68 18.31
C GLN A 54 -4.98 11.30 17.60
N ALA A 55 -4.92 10.90 16.33
CA ALA A 55 -6.07 10.47 15.54
C ALA A 55 -6.54 9.04 15.85
N GLY A 56 -6.45 8.60 17.11
CA GLY A 56 -7.07 7.38 17.63
C GLY A 56 -7.20 6.19 16.69
N PHE A 57 -8.45 5.79 16.41
CA PHE A 57 -8.78 4.65 15.56
C PHE A 57 -8.74 5.02 14.07
N GLU A 58 -8.73 6.31 13.76
CA GLU A 58 -8.69 6.84 12.41
C GLU A 58 -7.39 6.46 11.69
N TYR A 59 -6.30 6.20 12.43
CA TYR A 59 -5.05 5.63 11.89
C TYR A 59 -5.23 4.28 11.18
N LEU A 60 -6.33 3.55 11.41
CA LEU A 60 -6.58 2.26 10.74
C LEU A 60 -6.93 2.42 9.25
N ASN A 61 -7.31 3.62 8.81
CA ASN A 61 -7.62 3.91 7.42
C ASN A 61 -6.87 5.16 6.94
N ALA A 62 -5.95 4.99 5.98
CA ALA A 62 -5.17 6.08 5.41
C ALA A 62 -6.05 7.15 4.76
N ASP A 63 -7.22 6.79 4.21
CA ASP A 63 -8.13 7.73 3.55
C ASP A 63 -8.71 8.79 4.51
N ASN A 64 -8.62 8.58 5.83
CA ASN A 64 -8.99 9.59 6.82
C ASN A 64 -8.05 10.81 6.84
N PHE A 65 -6.87 10.70 6.22
CA PHE A 65 -5.84 11.72 6.23
C PHE A 65 -5.70 12.35 4.85
N VAL A 66 -6.29 13.54 4.65
CA VAL A 66 -6.27 14.22 3.36
C VAL A 66 -5.22 15.32 3.36
N GLY A 67 -4.10 15.08 2.68
CA GLY A 67 -3.07 16.10 2.50
C GLY A 67 -3.17 16.88 1.19
N TYR A 68 -2.23 17.82 0.99
CA TYR A 68 -2.20 18.68 -0.20
C TYR A 68 -2.18 17.92 -1.55
N PRO A 69 -1.60 16.71 -1.69
CA PRO A 69 -1.57 16.00 -2.96
C PRO A 69 -2.96 15.70 -3.52
N ALA A 70 -3.96 15.45 -2.67
CA ALA A 70 -5.34 15.23 -3.11
C ALA A 70 -5.91 16.50 -3.77
N TYR A 71 -5.72 17.66 -3.14
CA TYR A 71 -6.19 18.94 -3.66
C TYR A 71 -5.45 19.36 -4.94
N VAL A 72 -4.13 19.16 -4.99
CA VAL A 72 -3.31 19.46 -6.17
C VAL A 72 -3.68 18.53 -7.33
N GLY A 73 -3.85 17.24 -7.07
CA GLY A 73 -4.31 16.26 -8.06
C GLY A 73 -5.65 16.67 -8.66
N HIS A 74 -6.62 16.99 -7.81
CA HIS A 74 -7.93 17.48 -8.25
C HIS A 74 -7.83 18.77 -9.08
N ALA A 75 -7.10 19.78 -8.59
CA ALA A 75 -6.96 21.07 -9.27
C ALA A 75 -6.30 20.96 -10.65
N LEU A 76 -5.33 20.04 -10.80
CA LEU A 76 -4.58 19.83 -12.04
C LEU A 76 -5.13 18.70 -12.91
N ARG A 77 -6.20 18.02 -12.48
CA ARG A 77 -6.75 16.83 -13.14
C ARG A 77 -5.69 15.72 -13.32
N LEU A 78 -4.93 15.46 -12.26
CA LEU A 78 -3.92 14.41 -12.17
C LEU A 78 -4.35 13.39 -11.11
N ASN A 79 -4.04 12.10 -11.33
CA ASN A 79 -4.28 11.09 -10.29
C ASN A 79 -3.06 10.97 -9.35
N PRO A 80 -3.19 11.36 -8.07
CA PRO A 80 -2.11 11.26 -7.10
C PRO A 80 -1.80 9.81 -6.70
N ALA A 81 -0.52 9.46 -6.69
CA ALA A 81 0.05 8.41 -5.88
C ALA A 81 0.80 9.08 -4.73
N ASP A 82 0.23 9.07 -3.53
CA ASP A 82 0.88 9.63 -2.35
C ASP A 82 1.66 8.55 -1.61
N ALA A 83 2.98 8.59 -1.74
CA ALA A 83 3.91 7.70 -1.06
C ALA A 83 4.64 8.39 0.10
N SER A 84 4.08 9.49 0.62
CA SER A 84 4.59 10.14 1.82
C SER A 84 4.41 9.28 3.07
N CYS A 85 5.29 9.49 4.04
CA CYS A 85 5.32 8.73 5.29
C CYS A 85 5.53 9.64 6.49
N PRO A 86 4.58 9.72 7.44
CA PRO A 86 4.73 10.57 8.63
C PRO A 86 6.03 10.31 9.39
N GLY A 87 6.87 11.32 9.52
CA GLY A 87 8.19 11.19 10.17
C GLY A 87 9.36 10.87 9.23
N GLU A 88 9.17 10.80 7.91
CA GLU A 88 10.28 10.63 6.95
C GLU A 88 11.28 11.79 7.04
N THR A 89 12.57 11.50 6.98
CA THR A 89 13.67 12.48 6.89
C THR A 89 14.30 12.43 5.51
N SER A 90 15.10 13.44 5.15
CA SER A 90 15.89 13.39 3.91
C SER A 90 16.89 12.23 3.91
N GLY A 91 17.41 11.85 5.08
CA GLY A 91 18.28 10.68 5.23
C GLY A 91 17.54 9.36 4.97
N SER A 92 16.41 9.14 5.65
CA SER A 92 15.64 7.90 5.52
C SER A 92 14.97 7.75 4.15
N PHE A 93 14.67 8.87 3.49
CA PHE A 93 14.20 8.91 2.11
C PHE A 93 15.18 8.23 1.14
N LEU A 94 16.49 8.35 1.42
CA LEU A 94 17.57 7.77 0.60
C LEU A 94 18.00 6.38 1.09
N SER A 95 18.04 6.16 2.39
CA SER A 95 18.64 4.97 3.00
C SER A 95 17.77 4.34 4.08
N THR A 96 17.59 3.02 4.00
CA THR A 96 16.91 2.24 5.05
C THR A 96 17.66 2.23 6.38
N SER A 97 18.95 2.57 6.40
CA SER A 97 19.76 2.64 7.63
C SER A 97 19.82 4.03 8.27
N ALA A 98 19.38 5.09 7.58
CA ALA A 98 19.40 6.44 8.12
C ALA A 98 18.26 6.66 9.13
N GLU A 99 18.49 7.48 10.14
CA GLU A 99 17.50 7.81 11.15
C GLU A 99 16.26 8.49 10.53
N ASP A 100 15.07 8.03 10.91
CA ASP A 100 13.81 8.75 10.64
C ASP A 100 13.28 9.36 11.95
N ASN A 101 12.20 10.13 11.84
CA ASN A 101 11.47 10.65 12.99
C ASN A 101 10.11 9.96 13.15
N GLY A 102 10.07 8.63 12.98
CA GLY A 102 8.90 7.80 13.26
C GLY A 102 8.23 7.13 12.05
N CYS A 103 8.70 7.35 10.82
CA CYS A 103 8.10 6.74 9.62
C CYS A 103 8.05 5.21 9.66
N ARG A 104 9.15 4.55 10.02
CA ARG A 104 9.17 3.08 10.17
C ARG A 104 8.19 2.60 11.24
N ALA A 105 8.11 3.32 12.35
CA ALA A 105 7.17 3.00 13.42
C ALA A 105 5.71 3.19 12.95
N TYR A 106 5.42 4.25 12.20
CA TYR A 106 4.12 4.49 11.60
C TYR A 106 3.73 3.34 10.66
N ARG A 107 4.59 3.00 9.70
CA ARG A 107 4.38 1.89 8.73
C ARG A 107 4.18 0.52 9.38
N SER A 108 4.69 0.32 10.60
CA SER A 108 4.50 -0.92 11.36
C SER A 108 3.13 -1.02 12.04
N ARG A 109 2.37 0.07 12.12
CA ARG A 109 1.12 0.17 12.90
C ARG A 109 -0.08 0.65 12.09
N ALA A 110 0.15 1.39 11.02
CA ALA A 110 -0.87 2.03 10.20
C ALA A 110 -0.49 1.96 8.71
N PRO A 111 -1.49 1.90 7.81
CA PRO A 111 -1.26 1.94 6.37
C PRO A 111 -0.78 3.33 5.91
N LEU A 112 -0.05 3.33 4.80
CA LEU A 112 0.18 4.53 3.99
C LEU A 112 -0.91 4.66 2.92
N HIS A 113 -1.05 5.85 2.33
CA HIS A 113 -1.87 6.06 1.13
C HIS A 113 -1.42 5.14 -0.01
N VAL A 114 -0.11 5.07 -0.25
CA VAL A 114 0.49 4.08 -1.13
C VAL A 114 1.52 3.25 -0.36
N GLY A 115 1.25 1.94 -0.26
CA GLY A 115 2.14 0.99 0.40
C GLY A 115 3.37 0.66 -0.43
N TYR A 116 4.54 0.67 0.21
CA TYR A 116 5.81 0.18 -0.34
C TYR A 116 6.66 -0.42 0.79
N THR A 117 7.70 -1.18 0.46
CA THR A 117 8.63 -1.81 1.45
C THR A 117 10.04 -1.20 1.44
N SER A 118 10.40 -0.49 0.37
CA SER A 118 11.70 0.16 0.18
C SER A 118 11.82 1.51 0.91
N THR A 119 12.87 2.28 0.58
CA THR A 119 12.89 3.74 0.78
C THR A 119 11.95 4.45 -0.20
N GLN A 120 11.60 5.70 0.09
CA GLN A 120 10.81 6.51 -0.84
C GLN A 120 11.55 6.78 -2.15
N LEU A 121 12.88 7.01 -2.15
CA LEU A 121 13.62 7.20 -3.40
C LEU A 121 13.55 5.96 -4.31
N GLN A 122 13.73 4.77 -3.74
CA GLN A 122 13.68 3.53 -4.51
C GLN A 122 12.26 3.27 -5.05
N TYR A 123 11.23 3.52 -4.24
CA TYR A 123 9.84 3.43 -4.68
C TYR A 123 9.56 4.44 -5.81
N ALA A 124 9.97 5.69 -5.65
CA ALA A 124 9.79 6.75 -6.64
C ALA A 124 10.46 6.42 -7.97
N THR A 125 11.69 5.90 -7.91
CA THR A 125 12.43 5.49 -9.11
C THR A 125 11.68 4.36 -9.84
N ALA A 126 11.21 3.34 -9.12
CA ALA A 126 10.41 2.26 -9.70
C ALA A 126 9.07 2.76 -10.27
N PHE A 127 8.39 3.66 -9.56
CA PHE A 127 7.14 4.27 -9.99
C PHE A 127 7.32 5.04 -11.30
N LEU A 128 8.31 5.94 -11.39
CA LEU A 128 8.60 6.73 -12.58
C LEU A 128 9.11 5.86 -13.75
N MET A 129 9.71 4.70 -13.44
CA MET A 129 10.04 3.68 -14.44
C MET A 129 8.81 3.03 -15.07
N ALA A 130 7.82 2.72 -14.25
CA ALA A 130 6.58 2.09 -14.69
C ALA A 130 5.56 3.08 -15.27
N ARG A 131 5.59 4.35 -14.84
CA ARG A 131 4.58 5.38 -15.13
C ARG A 131 5.22 6.58 -15.84
N ARG A 132 5.58 6.42 -17.11
CA ARG A 132 6.23 7.47 -17.93
C ARG A 132 5.34 8.70 -18.16
N GLU A 133 4.04 8.53 -18.01
CA GLU A 133 3.00 9.56 -18.10
C GLU A 133 2.89 10.42 -16.82
N THR A 134 3.76 10.22 -15.82
CA THR A 134 3.81 11.06 -14.62
C THR A 134 4.17 12.50 -14.98
N ARG A 135 3.28 13.45 -14.69
CA ARG A 135 3.42 14.87 -15.05
C ARG A 135 3.87 15.76 -13.91
N LEU A 136 3.75 15.29 -12.68
CA LEU A 136 4.15 16.03 -11.49
C LEU A 136 4.81 15.08 -10.50
N VAL A 137 5.90 15.55 -9.90
CA VAL A 137 6.49 14.95 -8.71
C VAL A 137 6.66 16.05 -7.69
N THR A 138 6.17 15.84 -6.46
CA THR A 138 6.46 16.73 -5.33
C THR A 138 7.24 15.97 -4.27
N ILE A 139 8.19 16.67 -3.63
CA ILE A 139 8.98 16.15 -2.52
C ILE A 139 8.91 17.18 -1.40
N THR A 140 8.32 16.81 -0.27
CA THR A 140 8.21 17.67 0.91
C THR A 140 8.86 17.00 2.11
N LEU A 141 10.10 17.41 2.41
CA LEU A 141 10.94 16.86 3.47
C LEU A 141 11.72 17.99 4.16
N GLY A 142 12.37 17.67 5.28
CA GLY A 142 13.29 18.57 5.99
C GLY A 142 12.84 18.95 7.39
N ALA A 143 11.53 18.93 7.68
CA ALA A 143 11.02 19.24 9.02
C ALA A 143 11.50 18.21 10.05
N ASN A 144 11.42 16.92 9.70
CA ASN A 144 11.90 15.85 10.57
C ASN A 144 13.42 15.85 10.74
N ASP A 145 14.18 16.23 9.72
CA ASP A 145 15.63 16.42 9.82
C ASP A 145 15.95 17.50 10.88
N LEU A 146 15.23 18.62 10.84
CA LEU A 146 15.36 19.69 11.84
C LEU A 146 14.95 19.22 13.24
N PHE A 147 13.91 18.40 13.38
CA PHE A 147 13.52 17.85 14.68
C PHE A 147 14.57 16.90 15.26
N LEU A 148 15.19 16.06 14.43
CA LEU A 148 16.32 15.21 14.86
C LEU A 148 17.52 16.06 15.26
N LEU A 149 17.88 17.07 14.45
CA LEU A 149 18.97 17.99 14.78
C LEU A 149 18.71 18.70 16.11
N ARG A 150 17.50 19.23 16.32
CA ARG A 150 17.12 19.89 17.58
C ARG A 150 17.20 18.92 18.75
N ARG A 151 16.76 17.67 18.60
CA ARG A 151 16.84 16.66 19.67
C ARG A 151 18.29 16.36 20.05
N SER A 152 19.18 16.29 19.06
CA SER A 152 20.59 15.91 19.28
C SER A 152 21.49 17.07 19.71
N CYS A 153 21.14 18.30 19.33
CA CYS A 153 22.03 19.46 19.49
C CYS A 153 21.38 20.68 20.17
N GLY A 154 20.07 20.65 20.42
CA GLY A 154 19.27 21.83 20.77
C GLY A 154 19.26 22.25 22.24
N GLY A 155 19.77 21.43 23.16
CA GLY A 155 19.74 21.70 24.61
C GLY A 155 18.38 21.43 25.25
#